data_AF-A0A7C4JQX6-F1
#
_entry.id   AF-A0A7C4JQX6-F1
#
_cell.length_a   1.000
_cell.length_b   1.000
_cell.length_c   1.000
_cell.angle_alpha   90.00
_cell.angle_beta   90.00
_cell.angle_gamma   90.00
#
_symmetry.space_group_name_H-M   'P 1'
#
loop_
_entity.id
_entity.type
_entity.pdbx_description
1 polymer ?
#
loop_
_entity_poly.entity_id
_entity_poly.type
_entity_poly.pdbx_seq_one_letter_code
_entity_poly.pdbx_strand_id
1 'polypeptide(L)'
;MYRRKIIKKLIVTLSFIIFLANSSISVADEISQKEPPRNHCKKVCIKWEYKEECKPKIPEGQICVLIPVCVEYEERCDEGPTL
;
A
#
# COMPACT_ATOMS: atom_id res chain seq x y z
N MET A 1 44.55 -3.52 30.19
CA MET A 1 43.39 -4.00 29.39
C MET A 1 42.14 -3.13 29.63
N TYR A 2 42.07 -1.88 29.13
CA TYR A 2 40.90 -1.02 29.37
C TYR A 2 40.44 -0.16 28.17
N ARG A 3 41.06 -0.30 26.99
CA ARG A 3 40.69 0.50 25.80
C ARG A 3 39.68 -0.17 24.85
N ARG A 4 39.42 -1.48 24.99
CA ARG A 4 38.50 -2.22 24.10
C ARG A 4 37.01 -2.11 24.48
N LYS A 5 36.67 -1.68 25.71
CA LYS A 5 35.27 -1.62 26.18
C LYS A 5 34.51 -0.36 25.74
N ILE A 6 35.21 0.72 25.42
CA ILE A 6 34.58 2.02 25.06
C ILE A 6 34.07 2.00 23.61
N ILE A 7 34.81 1.38 22.69
CA ILE A 7 34.46 1.33 21.25
C ILE A 7 33.14 0.58 21.01
N LYS A 8 32.86 -0.50 21.75
CA LYS A 8 31.60 -1.26 21.60
C LYS A 8 30.37 -0.49 22.07
N LYS A 9 30.49 0.38 23.07
CA LYS A 9 29.36 1.18 23.57
C LYS A 9 29.01 2.34 22.63
N LEU A 10 30.00 2.87 21.91
CA LEU A 10 29.82 4.03 21.02
C LEU A 10 29.03 3.68 19.74
N ILE A 11 29.20 2.46 19.22
CA ILE A 11 28.55 2.03 17.98
C ILE A 11 27.05 1.80 18.19
N VAL A 12 26.66 1.26 19.35
CA VAL A 12 25.25 0.97 19.68
C VAL A 12 24.43 2.26 19.87
N THR A 13 25.04 3.32 20.41
CA THR A 13 24.37 4.61 20.57
C THR A 13 24.23 5.40 19.27
N LEU A 14 25.13 5.20 18.30
CA LEU A 14 25.07 5.92 17.02
C LEU A 14 23.93 5.43 16.11
N SER A 15 23.61 4.13 16.15
CA SER A 15 22.54 3.54 15.32
C SER A 15 21.13 3.98 15.73
N PHE A 16 20.93 4.35 16.99
CA PHE A 16 19.61 4.75 17.52
C PHE A 16 19.21 6.18 17.12
N ILE A 17 20.19 7.06 16.86
CA ILE A 17 19.95 8.48 16.52
C ILE A 17 19.54 8.63 15.04
N ILE A 18 20.02 7.76 14.16
CA ILE A 18 19.67 7.77 12.72
C ILE A 18 18.20 7.33 12.51
N PHE A 19 17.64 6.53 13.42
CA PHE A 19 16.25 6.07 13.33
C PHE A 19 15.22 7.16 13.70
N LEU A 20 15.63 8.20 14.44
CA LEU A 20 14.74 9.29 14.90
C LEU A 20 14.78 10.54 14.00
N ALA A 21 15.75 10.66 13.09
CA ALA A 21 15.91 11.83 12.22
C ALA A 21 15.10 11.76 10.90
N ASN A 22 14.50 10.62 10.57
CA ASN A 22 13.75 10.40 9.32
C ASN A 22 12.22 10.50 9.47
N SER A 23 11.71 11.04 10.57
CA SER A 23 10.30 11.39 10.70
C SER A 23 10.14 12.91 10.72
N SER A 24 10.69 13.56 9.69
CA SER A 24 10.47 14.98 9.42
C SER A 24 8.98 15.23 9.19
N ILE A 25 8.35 15.78 10.23
CA ILE A 25 7.21 16.68 10.12
C ILE A 25 7.58 17.75 9.09
N SER A 26 6.96 17.71 7.91
CA SER A 26 7.03 18.79 6.93
C SER A 26 5.71 19.54 6.94
N VAL A 27 5.73 20.65 7.67
CA VAL A 27 5.19 21.98 7.32
C VAL A 27 3.98 21.98 6.38
N ALA A 28 2.83 22.34 6.96
CA ALA A 28 1.74 22.97 6.22
C ALA A 28 2.19 24.36 5.73
N ASP A 29 2.00 24.67 4.45
CA ASP A 29 1.46 25.96 4.03
C ASP A 29 0.96 25.92 2.58
N GLU A 30 -0.09 26.69 2.34
CA GLU A 30 -0.98 26.72 1.18
C GLU A 30 -0.27 26.87 -0.16
N ILE A 31 -0.48 25.90 -1.05
CA ILE A 31 -0.50 26.16 -2.48
C ILE A 31 -1.96 26.03 -2.91
N SER A 32 -2.60 27.20 -3.07
CA SER A 32 -3.79 27.38 -3.90
C SER A 32 -3.47 26.99 -5.35
N GLN A 33 -3.24 25.70 -5.59
CA GLN A 33 -3.31 25.12 -6.92
C GLN A 33 -4.80 24.99 -7.22
N LYS A 34 -5.29 25.82 -8.16
CA LYS A 34 -6.46 25.44 -8.96
C LYS A 34 -6.30 23.97 -9.28
N GLU A 35 -7.12 23.12 -8.67
CA GLU A 35 -7.11 21.71 -9.02
C GLU A 35 -7.29 21.65 -10.54
N PRO A 36 -6.39 20.97 -11.28
CA PRO A 36 -6.71 20.63 -12.66
C PRO A 36 -8.06 19.91 -12.65
N PRO A 37 -8.88 20.01 -13.71
CA PRO A 37 -10.14 19.28 -13.77
C PRO A 37 -9.82 17.84 -13.38
N ARG A 38 -10.36 17.40 -12.24
CA ARG A 38 -10.08 16.07 -11.71
C ARG A 38 -10.69 15.13 -12.74
N ASN A 39 -9.90 14.70 -13.71
CA ASN A 39 -10.29 13.67 -14.64
C ASN A 39 -10.81 12.53 -13.78
N HIS A 40 -12.08 12.17 -13.99
CA HIS A 40 -12.72 11.14 -13.20
C HIS A 40 -12.14 9.80 -13.65
N CYS A 41 -10.97 9.47 -13.11
CA CYS A 41 -10.28 8.22 -13.36
C CYS A 41 -10.87 7.13 -12.46
N LYS A 42 -11.37 6.07 -13.08
CA LYS A 42 -11.92 4.89 -12.41
C LYS A 42 -11.02 3.70 -12.71
N LYS A 43 -10.69 2.93 -11.68
CA LYS A 43 -10.05 1.62 -11.87
C LYS A 43 -11.11 0.63 -12.32
N VAL A 44 -10.94 0.09 -13.52
CA VAL A 44 -11.85 -0.88 -14.13
C VAL A 44 -11.12 -2.21 -14.24
N CYS A 45 -11.80 -3.30 -13.89
CA CYS A 45 -11.24 -4.63 -14.11
C CYS A 45 -11.28 -4.97 -15.60
N ILE A 46 -10.13 -5.33 -16.17
CA ILE A 46 -10.03 -5.75 -17.58
C ILE A 46 -9.84 -7.25 -17.74
N LYS A 47 -9.38 -7.94 -16.70
CA LYS A 47 -9.22 -9.40 -16.70
C LYS A 47 -9.79 -10.03 -15.44
N TRP A 48 -10.79 -10.89 -15.65
CA TRP A 48 -11.42 -11.69 -14.62
C TRP A 48 -10.94 -13.13 -14.70
N GLU A 49 -10.64 -13.72 -13.54
CA GLU A 49 -10.38 -15.14 -13.39
C GLU A 49 -11.27 -15.70 -12.28
N TYR A 50 -11.37 -17.02 -12.18
CA TYR A 50 -12.15 -17.67 -11.12
C TYR A 50 -11.20 -18.34 -10.14
N LYS A 51 -11.40 -18.05 -8.86
CA LYS A 51 -10.73 -18.73 -7.77
C LYS A 51 -11.72 -19.72 -7.15
N GLU A 52 -11.31 -20.97 -7.05
CA GLU A 52 -12.09 -21.98 -6.32
C GLU A 52 -11.80 -21.87 -4.83
N GLU A 53 -12.86 -21.71 -4.03
CA GLU A 53 -12.79 -21.76 -2.58
C GLU A 53 -13.68 -22.89 -2.07
N CYS A 54 -13.06 -23.88 -1.43
CA CYS A 54 -13.77 -25.04 -0.91
C CYS A 54 -13.87 -24.99 0.61
N LYS A 55 -15.09 -25.03 1.13
CA LYS A 55 -15.38 -25.06 2.57
C LYS A 55 -15.95 -26.42 2.98
N PRO A 56 -15.58 -26.95 4.16
CA PRO A 56 -16.16 -28.19 4.66
C PRO A 56 -17.67 -28.03 4.88
N LYS A 57 -18.44 -29.08 4.54
CA LYS A 57 -19.88 -29.17 4.77
C LYS A 57 -20.13 -30.22 5.87
N ILE A 58 -20.82 -29.83 6.93
CA ILE A 58 -21.24 -30.72 8.03
C ILE A 58 -22.61 -31.31 7.63
N PRO A 59 -22.92 -32.61 7.85
CA PRO A 59 -22.14 -33.63 8.57
C PRO A 59 -21.00 -34.27 7.77
N GLU A 60 -21.07 -34.31 6.44
CA GLU A 60 -19.98 -34.79 5.57
C GLU A 60 -19.94 -34.04 4.23
N GLY A 61 -18.74 -33.98 3.65
CA GLY A 61 -18.47 -33.43 2.32
C GLY A 61 -17.78 -32.06 2.32
N GLN A 62 -17.58 -31.52 1.12
CA GLN A 62 -17.00 -30.20 0.89
C GLN A 62 -17.85 -29.48 -0.16
N ILE A 63 -18.08 -28.18 0.04
CA ILE A 63 -18.71 -27.32 -0.95
C ILE A 63 -17.65 -26.40 -1.53
N CYS A 64 -17.46 -26.48 -2.85
CA CYS A 64 -16.57 -25.59 -3.60
C CYS A 64 -17.40 -24.52 -4.29
N VAL A 65 -16.98 -23.26 -4.17
CA VAL A 65 -17.57 -22.12 -4.85
C VAL A 65 -16.51 -21.45 -5.72
N LEU A 66 -16.88 -21.12 -6.96
CA LEU A 66 -16.04 -20.33 -7.85
C LEU A 66 -16.33 -18.86 -7.61
N ILE A 67 -15.32 -18.12 -7.18
CA ILE A 67 -15.41 -16.68 -6.91
C ILE A 67 -14.73 -15.95 -8.06
N PRO A 68 -15.43 -15.05 -8.78
CA PRO A 68 -14.78 -14.20 -9.76
C PRO A 68 -13.84 -13.22 -9.04
N VAL A 69 -12.59 -13.20 -9.46
CA VAL A 69 -11.55 -12.31 -8.92
C VAL A 69 -10.96 -11.54 -10.09
N CYS A 70 -10.82 -10.23 -9.92
CA CYS A 70 -10.11 -9.41 -10.89
C CYS A 70 -8.60 -9.58 -10.71
N VAL A 71 -7.91 -10.00 -11.77
CA VAL A 71 -6.46 -10.20 -11.76
C VAL A 71 -5.70 -9.07 -12.45
N GLU A 72 -6.39 -8.24 -13.23
CA GLU A 72 -5.79 -7.12 -13.95
C GLU A 72 -6.74 -5.92 -14.03
N TYR A 73 -6.23 -4.76 -13.65
CA TYR A 73 -6.98 -3.49 -13.62
C TYR A 73 -6.37 -2.49 -14.59
N GLU A 74 -7.23 -1.73 -15.24
CA GLU A 74 -6.87 -0.59 -16.09
C GLU A 74 -7.46 0.69 -15.46
N GLU A 75 -6.70 1.78 -15.50
CA GLU A 75 -7.21 3.09 -15.11
C GLU A 75 -7.83 3.78 -16.32
N ARG A 76 -9.14 4.00 -16.28
CA ARG A 76 -9.88 4.71 -17.33
C ARG A 76 -10.30 6.06 -16.82
N CYS A 77 -9.78 7.10 -17.45
CA CYS A 77 -10.15 8.47 -17.19
C CYS A 77 -11.25 8.90 -18.16
N ASP A 78 -12.35 9.41 -17.61
CA ASP A 78 -13.39 10.04 -18.43
C ASP A 78 -12.79 11.36 -18.99
N GLU A 79 -12.30 11.36 -20.23
CA GLU A 79 -11.96 12.57 -20.98
C GLU A 79 -13.24 13.25 -21.45
N GLY A 80 -13.93 13.93 -20.54
CA GLY A 80 -15.14 14.69 -20.83
C GLY A 80 -15.08 16.08 -20.23
N PRO A 81 -15.57 17.13 -20.92
CA PRO A 81 -15.66 18.45 -20.33
C PRO A 81 -16.55 18.38 -19.09
N THR A 82 -16.03 18.87 -17.96
CA THR A 82 -16.84 19.13 -16.76
C THR A 82 -17.89 20.17 -17.16
N LEU A 83 -19.17 19.76 -17.26
CA LEU A 83 -20.30 20.66 -17.49
C LEU A 83 -20.58 21.52 -16.24
#